data_AF-A0A935NWZ1-F1
#
_entry.id   AF-A0A935NWZ1-F1
#
_cell.length_a   1.000
_cell.length_b   1.000
_cell.length_c   1.000
_cell.angle_alpha   90.00
_cell.angle_beta   90.00
_cell.angle_gamma   90.00
#
_symmetry.space_group_name_H-M   'P 1'
#
loop_
_entity.id
_entity.type
_entity.pdbx_description
1 polymer ?
#
loop_
_entity_poly.entity_id
_entity_poly.type
_entity_poly.pdbx_seq_one_letter_code
_entity_poly.pdbx_strand_id
1 'polypeptide(L)'
;MQSSTARPRRALEPHPGLWAAFANGPGLRAVLTEFYERVYADPRLSPFFVNTTKEWAIDHQYTFLCQILTGENVYFGDRPRNAHHWMVISDELFDYREALMEAVLRRHGLSDALIGDFRTIDESFRANIVKGEPFPRKRNGVALPLDGWAAEPMTAGALCDRCGGEIARDALAWYHLRTGETRCAGCAQQTEILDPKASAGLEAP
;
A
#
# COMPACT_ATOMS: atom_id res chain seq x y z
N MET A 1 17.48 26.02 19.25
CA MET A 1 16.65 24.88 18.82
C MET A 1 15.87 25.33 17.59
N GLN A 2 16.38 25.02 16.39
CA GLN A 2 15.74 25.44 15.15
C GLN A 2 14.60 24.47 14.85
N SER A 3 13.37 24.94 15.02
CA SER A 3 12.16 24.22 14.64
C SER A 3 12.14 24.10 13.12
N SER A 4 12.45 22.90 12.62
CA SER A 4 12.35 22.57 11.20
C SER A 4 10.87 22.43 10.83
N THR A 5 10.27 23.51 10.34
CA THR A 5 8.97 23.46 9.68
C THR A 5 9.14 22.75 8.34
N ALA A 6 8.81 21.46 8.30
CA ALA A 6 8.72 20.73 7.04
C ALA A 6 7.66 21.42 6.16
N ARG A 7 8.12 22.08 5.09
CA ARG A 7 7.26 22.71 4.08
C ARG A 7 6.29 21.65 3.53
N PRO A 8 4.97 21.90 3.49
CA PRO A 8 4.05 20.95 2.87
C PRO A 8 4.49 20.74 1.41
N ARG A 9 4.75 19.48 1.02
CA ARG A 9 5.03 19.16 -0.39
C ARG A 9 3.83 19.65 -1.20
N ARG A 10 4.11 20.50 -2.19
CA ARG A 10 3.12 21.00 -3.13
C ARG A 10 2.40 19.79 -3.73
N ALA A 11 1.06 19.80 -3.70
CA ALA A 11 0.28 18.77 -4.38
C ALA A 11 0.72 18.71 -5.85
N LEU A 12 0.77 17.50 -6.42
CA LEU A 12 1.03 17.36 -7.85
C LEU A 12 -0.05 18.15 -8.60
N GLU A 13 0.36 19.00 -9.52
CA GLU A 13 -0.57 19.75 -10.36
C GLU A 13 -1.23 18.75 -11.34
N PRO A 14 -2.55 18.86 -11.59
CA PRO A 14 -3.24 17.98 -12.53
C PRO A 14 -2.61 18.02 -13.93
N HIS A 15 -2.71 16.91 -14.66
CA HIS A 15 -2.09 16.73 -15.97
C HIS A 15 -3.13 16.33 -17.05
N PRO A 16 -4.01 17.27 -17.47
CA PRO A 16 -5.11 16.96 -18.38
C PRO A 16 -4.65 16.43 -19.75
N GLY A 17 -3.46 16.80 -20.22
CA GLY A 17 -2.90 16.25 -21.47
C GLY A 17 -2.59 14.76 -21.39
N LEU A 18 -2.17 14.26 -20.22
CA LEU A 18 -1.87 12.84 -20.01
C LEU A 18 -3.17 12.07 -19.84
N TRP A 19 -4.15 12.66 -19.13
CA TRP A 19 -5.49 12.11 -19.02
C TRP A 19 -6.17 11.95 -20.40
N ALA A 20 -6.08 12.97 -21.25
CA ALA A 20 -6.59 12.92 -22.62
C ALA A 20 -5.87 11.85 -23.45
N ALA A 21 -4.55 11.70 -23.30
CA ALA A 21 -3.78 10.63 -23.97
C ALA A 21 -4.23 9.22 -23.54
N PHE A 22 -4.73 9.07 -22.32
CA PHE A 22 -5.38 7.86 -21.84
C PHE A 22 -6.86 7.72 -22.23
N ALA A 23 -7.29 8.43 -23.27
CA ALA A 23 -8.68 8.48 -23.73
C ALA A 23 -9.67 8.87 -22.62
N ASN A 24 -9.23 9.69 -21.67
CA ASN A 24 -9.99 10.07 -20.48
C ASN A 24 -10.39 8.87 -19.59
N GLY A 25 -9.49 7.89 -19.46
CA GLY A 25 -9.62 6.78 -18.50
C GLY A 25 -9.46 5.39 -19.09
N PRO A 26 -10.25 4.98 -20.10
CA PRO A 26 -10.18 3.63 -20.66
C PRO A 26 -8.78 3.19 -21.10
N GLY A 27 -7.99 4.13 -21.66
CA GLY A 27 -6.60 3.86 -22.04
C GLY A 27 -5.69 3.61 -20.84
N LEU A 28 -5.88 4.34 -19.73
CA LEU A 28 -5.14 4.12 -18.49
C LEU A 28 -5.48 2.75 -17.90
N ARG A 29 -6.76 2.38 -17.88
CA ARG A 29 -7.20 1.06 -17.43
C ARG A 29 -6.55 -0.05 -18.25
N ALA A 30 -6.52 0.09 -19.58
CA ALA A 30 -5.88 -0.89 -20.46
C ALA A 30 -4.37 -1.03 -20.19
N VAL A 31 -3.66 0.10 -20.02
CA VAL A 31 -2.23 0.11 -19.63
C VAL A 31 -2.01 -0.62 -18.31
N LEU A 32 -2.81 -0.31 -17.29
CA LEU A 32 -2.68 -0.92 -15.96
C LEU A 32 -2.98 -2.43 -15.99
N THR A 33 -3.95 -2.86 -16.79
CA THR A 33 -4.22 -4.28 -17.00
C THR A 33 -2.99 -5.02 -17.54
N GLU A 34 -2.37 -4.53 -18.64
CA GLU A 34 -1.16 -5.17 -19.19
C GLU A 34 0.03 -5.07 -18.21
N PHE A 35 0.19 -3.93 -17.55
CA PHE A 35 1.25 -3.72 -16.55
C PHE A 35 1.14 -4.74 -15.42
N TYR A 36 -0.05 -4.90 -14.82
CA TYR A 36 -0.24 -5.84 -13.72
C TYR A 36 -0.25 -7.32 -14.17
N GLU A 37 -0.58 -7.64 -15.42
CA GLU A 37 -0.31 -8.98 -15.96
C GLU A 37 1.18 -9.33 -15.88
N ARG A 38 2.04 -8.39 -16.27
CA ARG A 38 3.49 -8.58 -16.22
C ARG A 38 4.02 -8.61 -14.78
N VAL A 39 3.56 -7.71 -13.91
CA VAL A 39 3.95 -7.67 -12.49
C VAL A 39 3.65 -8.98 -11.78
N TYR A 40 2.46 -9.55 -11.98
CA TYR A 40 2.06 -10.80 -11.34
C TYR A 40 2.77 -12.03 -11.90
N ALA A 41 3.29 -11.95 -13.13
CA ALA A 41 4.13 -13.00 -13.71
C ALA A 41 5.62 -12.87 -13.34
N ASP A 42 6.02 -11.74 -12.75
CA ASP A 42 7.42 -11.42 -12.47
C ASP A 42 7.85 -11.93 -11.09
N PRO A 43 8.89 -12.78 -10.97
CA PRO A 43 9.32 -13.35 -9.70
C PRO A 43 9.93 -12.34 -8.73
N ARG A 44 10.37 -11.17 -9.20
CA ARG A 44 10.92 -10.08 -8.36
C ARG A 44 9.80 -9.23 -7.75
N LEU A 45 8.65 -9.13 -8.43
CA LEU A 45 7.55 -8.23 -8.04
C LEU A 45 6.36 -8.97 -7.44
N SER A 46 5.98 -10.13 -7.98
CA SER A 46 4.83 -10.92 -7.52
C SER A 46 4.81 -11.25 -6.02
N PRO A 47 5.94 -11.45 -5.30
CA PRO A 47 5.90 -11.69 -3.85
C PRO A 47 5.27 -10.56 -3.05
N PHE A 48 5.26 -9.31 -3.55
CA PHE A 48 4.62 -8.17 -2.87
C PHE A 48 3.08 -8.19 -2.97
N PHE A 49 2.52 -9.08 -3.80
CA PHE A 49 1.09 -9.11 -4.13
C PHE A 49 0.38 -10.41 -3.69
N VAL A 50 1.01 -11.26 -2.88
CA VAL A 50 0.46 -12.58 -2.48
C VAL A 50 -0.96 -12.49 -1.89
N ASN A 51 -1.25 -11.42 -1.15
CA ASN A 51 -2.55 -11.18 -0.51
C ASN A 51 -3.39 -10.11 -1.20
N THR A 52 -3.09 -9.81 -2.47
CA THR A 52 -3.74 -8.75 -3.23
C THR A 52 -4.18 -9.29 -4.58
N THR A 53 -5.46 -9.18 -4.90
CA THR A 53 -5.94 -9.58 -6.22
C THR A 53 -5.46 -8.59 -7.28
N LYS A 54 -5.17 -9.11 -8.48
CA LYS A 54 -4.73 -8.28 -9.61
C LYS A 54 -5.73 -7.16 -9.92
N GLU A 55 -7.02 -7.49 -9.93
CA GLU A 55 -8.10 -6.55 -10.17
C GLU A 55 -8.11 -5.41 -9.12
N TRP A 56 -7.96 -5.76 -7.83
CA TRP A 56 -7.88 -4.75 -6.78
C TRP A 56 -6.68 -3.81 -6.97
N ALA A 57 -5.51 -4.34 -7.38
CA ALA A 57 -4.31 -3.54 -7.63
C ALA A 57 -4.51 -2.59 -8.82
N ILE A 58 -5.13 -3.07 -9.90
CA ILE A 58 -5.50 -2.27 -11.07
C ILE A 58 -6.44 -1.13 -10.66
N ASP A 59 -7.53 -1.44 -9.96
CA ASP A 59 -8.53 -0.43 -9.55
C ASP A 59 -7.94 0.60 -8.58
N HIS A 60 -7.11 0.17 -7.64
CA HIS A 60 -6.44 1.06 -6.68
C HIS A 60 -5.47 2.00 -7.37
N GLN A 61 -4.63 1.49 -8.29
CA GLN A 61 -3.70 2.34 -9.02
C GLN A 61 -4.43 3.24 -10.02
N TYR A 62 -5.51 2.76 -10.65
CA TYR A 62 -6.34 3.55 -11.56
C TYR A 62 -6.94 4.76 -10.85
N THR A 63 -7.60 4.56 -9.71
CA THR A 63 -8.23 5.65 -8.95
C THR A 63 -7.19 6.63 -8.40
N PHE A 64 -6.03 6.14 -7.96
CA PHE A 64 -4.90 6.97 -7.53
C PHE A 64 -4.40 7.89 -8.64
N LEU A 65 -4.13 7.32 -9.83
CA LEU A 65 -3.66 8.08 -10.98
C LEU A 65 -4.75 9.00 -11.53
N CYS A 66 -6.01 8.56 -11.58
CA CYS A 66 -7.14 9.41 -11.98
C CYS A 66 -7.17 10.69 -11.14
N GLN A 67 -7.13 10.56 -9.80
CA GLN A 67 -7.08 11.72 -8.90
C GLN A 67 -5.89 12.64 -9.17
N ILE A 68 -4.70 12.10 -9.45
CA ILE A 68 -3.51 12.90 -9.76
C ILE A 68 -3.68 13.63 -11.09
N LEU A 69 -4.17 12.94 -12.13
CA LEU A 69 -4.21 13.47 -13.49
C LEU A 69 -5.36 14.45 -13.71
N THR A 70 -6.49 14.27 -13.02
CA THR A 70 -7.68 15.13 -13.15
C THR A 70 -7.80 16.15 -12.02
N GLY A 71 -7.22 15.86 -10.85
CA GLY A 71 -7.44 16.62 -9.61
C GLY A 71 -8.75 16.27 -8.89
N GLU A 72 -9.55 15.34 -9.42
CA GLU A 72 -10.79 14.91 -8.77
C GLU A 72 -10.51 14.05 -7.53
N ASN A 73 -11.24 14.28 -6.45
CA ASN A 73 -11.07 13.54 -5.20
C ASN A 73 -11.78 12.18 -5.25
N VAL A 74 -11.19 11.21 -5.95
CA VAL A 74 -11.77 9.87 -6.20
C VAL A 74 -10.98 8.72 -5.56
N TYR A 75 -9.80 8.98 -5.01
CA TYR A 75 -8.96 7.95 -4.39
C TYR A 75 -9.15 7.91 -2.87
N PHE A 76 -9.64 6.78 -2.37
CA PHE A 76 -9.91 6.55 -0.94
C PHE A 76 -8.88 5.64 -0.25
N GLY A 77 -7.74 5.39 -0.89
CA GLY A 77 -6.68 4.54 -0.34
C GLY A 77 -5.64 5.27 0.50
N ASP A 78 -4.69 4.50 1.03
CA ASP A 78 -3.54 5.04 1.75
C ASP A 78 -2.60 5.82 0.84
N ARG A 79 -2.01 6.90 1.36
CA ARG A 79 -0.91 7.59 0.65
C ARG A 79 0.26 6.63 0.44
N PRO A 80 1.09 6.81 -0.62
CA PRO A 80 2.18 5.89 -0.96
C PRO A 80 3.08 5.52 0.21
N ARG A 81 3.41 6.48 1.09
CA ARG A 81 4.14 6.18 2.32
C ARG A 81 3.43 5.11 3.15
N ASN A 82 2.18 5.33 3.54
CA ASN A 82 1.47 4.37 4.37
C ASN A 82 1.16 3.07 3.62
N ALA A 83 0.83 3.12 2.33
CA ALA A 83 0.52 1.93 1.53
C ALA A 83 1.72 0.97 1.43
N HIS A 84 2.93 1.51 1.30
CA HIS A 84 4.16 0.71 1.13
C HIS A 84 4.94 0.54 2.44
N HIS A 85 4.37 0.88 3.61
CA HIS A 85 5.15 1.07 4.84
C HIS A 85 5.97 -0.16 5.27
N TRP A 86 5.46 -1.36 4.97
CA TRP A 86 6.06 -2.64 5.36
C TRP A 86 7.00 -3.22 4.30
N MET A 87 6.93 -2.75 3.06
CA MET A 87 7.65 -3.33 1.92
C MET A 87 9.09 -2.80 1.89
N VAL A 88 10.11 -3.66 1.92
CA VAL A 88 11.49 -3.22 1.67
C VAL A 88 11.69 -3.16 0.15
N ILE A 89 11.68 -1.94 -0.40
CA ILE A 89 11.80 -1.67 -1.84
C ILE A 89 13.10 -0.90 -2.05
N SER A 90 14.04 -1.50 -2.76
CA SER A 90 15.30 -0.85 -3.13
C SER A 90 15.10 0.12 -4.30
N ASP A 91 16.05 1.02 -4.52
CA ASP A 91 16.11 1.84 -5.73
C ASP A 91 16.11 0.98 -7.00
N GLU A 92 16.89 -0.11 -7.01
CA GLU A 92 16.96 -1.03 -8.14
C GLU A 92 15.59 -1.65 -8.48
N LEU A 93 14.83 -2.08 -7.45
CA LEU A 93 13.52 -2.67 -7.68
C LEU A 93 12.49 -1.64 -8.15
N PHE A 94 12.59 -0.41 -7.64
CA PHE A 94 11.77 0.71 -8.10
C PHE A 94 12.07 1.01 -9.58
N ASP A 95 13.34 1.16 -9.95
CA ASP A 95 13.78 1.43 -11.32
C ASP A 95 13.39 0.31 -12.28
N TYR A 96 13.48 -0.94 -11.82
CA TYR A 96 13.02 -2.11 -12.57
C TYR A 96 11.52 -2.04 -12.87
N ARG A 97 10.70 -1.69 -11.88
CA ARG A 97 9.26 -1.48 -12.06
C ARG A 97 8.96 -0.32 -13.01
N GLU A 98 9.69 0.78 -12.90
CA GLU A 98 9.55 1.94 -13.80
C GLU A 98 9.85 1.57 -15.26
N ALA A 99 10.91 0.80 -15.50
CA ALA A 99 11.25 0.32 -16.83
C ALA A 99 10.15 -0.60 -17.41
N LEU A 100 9.53 -1.44 -16.56
CA LEU A 100 8.38 -2.27 -16.95
C LEU A 100 7.18 -1.41 -17.36
N MET A 101 6.83 -0.40 -16.55
CA MET A 101 5.74 0.53 -16.84
C MET A 101 6.01 1.31 -18.13
N GLU A 102 7.22 1.86 -18.29
CA GLU A 102 7.65 2.57 -19.50
C GLU A 102 7.48 1.71 -20.77
N ALA A 103 7.87 0.44 -20.71
CA ALA A 103 7.70 -0.48 -21.83
C ALA A 103 6.22 -0.70 -22.19
N VAL A 104 5.33 -0.78 -21.19
CA VAL A 104 3.88 -0.91 -21.41
C VAL A 104 3.30 0.39 -21.98
N LEU A 105 3.61 1.55 -21.41
CA LEU A 105 3.15 2.85 -21.91
C LEU A 105 3.52 3.04 -23.39
N ARG A 106 4.77 2.69 -23.76
CA ARG A 106 5.26 2.75 -25.14
C ARG A 106 4.49 1.80 -26.07
N ARG A 107 4.17 0.57 -25.62
CA ARG A 107 3.35 -0.39 -26.38
C ARG A 107 1.92 0.09 -26.60
N HIS A 108 1.38 0.87 -25.67
CA HIS A 108 0.08 1.50 -25.78
C HIS A 108 0.10 2.82 -26.60
N GLY A 109 1.24 3.15 -27.21
CA GLY A 109 1.34 4.23 -28.19
C GLY A 109 1.51 5.63 -27.59
N LEU A 110 1.86 5.74 -26.30
CA LEU A 110 2.23 7.02 -25.72
C LEU A 110 3.55 7.51 -26.32
N SER A 111 3.66 8.82 -26.55
CA SER A 111 4.90 9.45 -27.01
C SER A 111 5.95 9.49 -25.90
N ASP A 112 7.23 9.57 -26.25
CA ASP A 112 8.32 9.65 -25.27
C ASP A 112 8.18 10.88 -24.35
N ALA A 113 7.60 11.98 -24.84
CA ALA A 113 7.30 13.16 -24.03
C ALA A 113 6.29 12.83 -22.91
N LEU A 114 5.17 12.19 -23.25
CA LEU A 114 4.14 11.81 -22.28
C LEU A 114 4.62 10.72 -21.31
N ILE A 115 5.47 9.81 -21.79
CA ILE A 115 6.15 8.83 -20.94
C ILE A 115 7.06 9.54 -19.92
N GLY A 116 7.80 10.57 -20.35
CA GLY A 116 8.62 11.40 -19.46
C GLY A 116 7.79 12.13 -18.40
N ASP A 117 6.63 12.66 -18.77
CA ASP A 117 5.69 13.29 -17.83
C ASP A 117 5.17 12.27 -16.80
N PHE A 118 4.74 11.09 -17.26
CA PHE A 118 4.29 10.00 -16.38
C PHE A 118 5.40 9.57 -15.41
N ARG A 119 6.62 9.40 -15.92
CA ARG A 119 7.79 9.04 -15.10
C ARG A 119 8.11 10.11 -14.06
N THR A 120 7.94 11.39 -14.40
CA THR A 120 8.13 12.49 -13.45
C THR A 120 7.12 12.42 -12.30
N ILE A 121 5.87 12.04 -12.60
CA ILE A 121 4.84 11.82 -11.58
C ILE A 121 5.24 10.67 -10.65
N ASP A 122 5.60 9.51 -11.20
CA ASP A 122 5.98 8.33 -10.40
C ASP A 122 7.24 8.58 -9.56
N GLU A 123 8.26 9.23 -10.14
CA GLU A 123 9.50 9.61 -9.46
C GLU A 123 9.25 10.52 -8.24
N SER A 124 8.21 11.36 -8.27
CA SER A 124 7.84 12.20 -7.13
C SER A 124 7.49 11.39 -5.87
N PHE A 125 7.11 10.12 -6.01
CA PHE A 125 6.76 9.21 -4.93
C PHE A 125 7.93 8.33 -4.46
N ARG A 126 9.09 8.34 -5.13
CA ARG A 126 10.25 7.49 -4.77
C ARG A 126 10.59 7.56 -3.29
N ALA A 127 10.74 8.77 -2.75
CA ALA A 127 11.08 9.00 -1.34
C ALA A 127 10.02 8.51 -0.33
N ASN A 128 8.83 8.13 -0.80
CA ASN A 128 7.78 7.54 0.03
C ASN A 128 7.77 6.01 -0.02
N ILE A 129 8.39 5.43 -1.03
CA ILE A 129 8.30 4.00 -1.36
C ILE A 129 9.63 3.31 -1.05
N VAL A 130 10.73 3.86 -1.57
CA VAL A 130 12.08 3.29 -1.46
C VAL A 130 12.60 3.44 -0.04
N LYS A 131 13.10 2.32 0.51
CA LYS A 131 13.68 2.21 1.86
C LYS A 131 14.39 0.87 2.05
N GLY A 132 15.42 0.88 2.90
CA GLY A 132 16.14 -0.33 3.32
C GLY A 132 15.47 -1.12 4.44
N GLU A 133 14.48 -0.53 5.12
CA GLU A 133 13.77 -1.16 6.24
C GLU A 133 12.31 -0.69 6.32
N PRO A 134 11.38 -1.48 6.89
CA PRO A 134 10.01 -1.05 7.14
C PRO A 134 9.93 0.21 8.02
N PHE A 135 8.91 1.05 7.80
CA PHE A 135 8.61 2.16 8.70
C PHE A 135 7.18 2.10 9.26
N PRO A 136 6.91 2.67 10.45
CA PRO A 136 5.58 2.78 11.01
C PRO A 136 4.59 3.50 10.07
N ARG A 137 3.38 2.94 9.93
CA ARG A 137 2.24 3.71 9.39
C ARG A 137 1.95 4.87 10.32
N LYS A 138 1.50 5.99 9.77
CA LYS A 138 1.04 7.13 10.56
C LYS A 138 -0.46 7.30 10.41
N ARG A 139 -1.19 7.33 11.53
CA ARG A 139 -2.63 7.64 11.60
C ARG A 139 -2.82 8.80 12.55
N ASN A 140 -3.40 9.91 12.06
CA ASN A 140 -3.59 11.14 12.84
C ASN A 140 -2.30 11.66 13.53
N GLY A 141 -1.15 11.53 12.84
CA GLY A 141 0.16 11.92 13.37
C GLY A 141 0.82 10.88 14.28
N VAL A 142 0.08 9.87 14.74
CA VAL A 142 0.57 8.80 15.63
C VAL A 142 1.18 7.67 14.80
N ALA A 143 2.39 7.24 15.15
CA ALA A 143 3.04 6.08 14.57
C ALA A 143 2.41 4.80 15.13
N LEU A 144 1.93 3.92 14.27
CA LEU A 144 1.42 2.62 14.66
C LEU A 144 2.57 1.60 14.73
N PRO A 145 2.52 0.63 15.67
CA PRO A 145 3.52 -0.43 15.71
C PRO A 145 3.65 -1.14 14.37
N LEU A 146 4.90 -1.45 13.99
CA LEU A 146 5.22 -2.14 12.73
C LEU A 146 4.73 -3.58 12.70
N ASP A 147 4.74 -4.20 13.88
CA ASP A 147 4.50 -5.61 14.08
C ASP A 147 4.00 -5.85 15.51
N GLY A 148 3.60 -7.08 15.79
CA GLY A 148 3.11 -7.52 17.09
C GLY A 148 1.62 -7.74 17.12
N TRP A 149 1.14 -8.09 18.32
CA TRP A 149 -0.22 -8.50 18.56
C TRP A 149 -0.87 -7.61 19.61
N ALA A 150 -2.16 -7.38 19.46
CA ALA A 150 -3.03 -6.82 20.48
C ALA A 150 -4.21 -7.76 20.71
N ALA A 151 -4.90 -7.59 21.83
CA ALA A 151 -6.10 -8.37 22.15
C ALA A 151 -7.25 -7.43 22.46
N GLU A 152 -8.42 -7.74 21.91
CA GLU A 152 -9.66 -7.03 22.24
C GLU A 152 -10.86 -7.98 22.28
N PRO A 153 -11.90 -7.69 23.09
CA PRO A 153 -13.15 -8.45 23.07
C PRO A 153 -13.88 -8.26 21.73
N MET A 154 -14.36 -9.36 21.15
CA MET A 154 -15.09 -9.33 19.89
C MET A 154 -16.50 -8.77 20.05
N THR A 155 -16.77 -7.63 19.41
CA THR A 155 -18.11 -6.99 19.40
C THR A 155 -19.14 -7.79 18.58
N ALA A 156 -18.66 -8.63 17.66
CA ALA A 156 -19.40 -9.67 16.98
C ALA A 156 -18.45 -10.87 16.81
N GLY A 157 -18.94 -12.11 16.90
CA GLY A 157 -18.08 -13.29 16.77
C GLY A 157 -17.27 -13.29 15.47
N ALA A 158 -16.11 -13.94 15.49
CA ALA A 158 -15.16 -14.03 14.38
C ALA A 158 -14.70 -15.48 14.17
N LEU A 159 -13.86 -15.72 13.16
CA LEU A 159 -13.20 -17.00 12.95
C LEU A 159 -11.70 -16.83 13.16
N CYS A 160 -11.09 -17.79 13.84
CA CYS A 160 -9.64 -17.85 14.00
C CYS A 160 -8.99 -18.22 12.68
N ASP A 161 -8.10 -17.36 12.17
CA ASP A 161 -7.42 -17.56 10.89
C ASP A 161 -6.43 -18.74 10.89
N ARG A 162 -6.17 -19.37 12.05
CA ARG A 162 -5.28 -20.54 12.17
C ARG A 162 -6.03 -21.86 12.20
N CYS A 163 -6.99 -22.01 13.10
CA CYS A 163 -7.72 -23.27 13.28
C CYS A 163 -9.09 -23.30 12.59
N GLY A 164 -9.56 -22.17 12.06
CA GLY A 164 -10.90 -22.01 11.49
C GLY A 164 -12.03 -22.07 12.53
N GLY A 165 -11.71 -22.18 13.82
CA GLY A 165 -12.68 -22.24 14.90
C GLY A 165 -13.31 -20.88 15.22
N GLU A 166 -14.51 -20.90 15.79
CA GLU A 166 -15.22 -19.71 16.23
C GLU A 166 -14.48 -19.00 17.38
N ILE A 167 -14.39 -17.67 17.27
CA ILE A 167 -14.12 -16.74 18.37
C ILE A 167 -15.45 -16.11 18.71
N ALA A 168 -16.09 -16.57 19.79
CA ALA A 168 -17.42 -16.11 20.16
C ALA A 168 -17.46 -14.59 20.44
N ARG A 169 -18.67 -14.01 20.38
CA ARG A 169 -18.92 -12.64 20.88
C ARG A 169 -18.41 -12.53 22.33
N ASP A 170 -17.84 -11.37 22.65
CA ASP A 170 -17.23 -11.02 23.94
C ASP A 170 -15.97 -11.83 24.32
N ALA A 171 -15.61 -12.87 23.56
CA ALA A 171 -14.33 -13.53 23.71
C ALA A 171 -13.19 -12.64 23.18
N LEU A 172 -12.01 -12.74 23.79
CA LEU A 172 -10.82 -12.06 23.31
C LEU A 172 -10.37 -12.66 21.99
N ALA A 173 -10.18 -11.81 20.98
CA ALA A 173 -9.39 -12.14 19.80
C ALA A 173 -8.03 -11.45 19.90
N TRP A 174 -6.97 -12.21 19.64
CA TRP A 174 -5.65 -11.65 19.40
C TRP A 174 -5.56 -11.33 17.93
N TYR A 175 -5.31 -10.07 17.59
CA TYR A 175 -5.17 -9.66 16.20
C TYR A 175 -3.76 -9.12 15.96
N HIS A 176 -3.22 -9.48 14.80
CA HIS A 176 -1.91 -9.03 14.36
C HIS A 176 -2.02 -7.57 13.90
N LEU A 177 -1.26 -6.66 14.50
CA LEU A 177 -1.37 -5.21 14.28
C LEU A 177 -1.16 -4.79 12.81
N ARG A 178 -0.34 -5.55 12.08
CA ARG A 178 -0.08 -5.38 10.64
C ARG A 178 -1.09 -6.08 9.71
N THR A 179 -1.32 -7.39 9.86
CA THR A 179 -2.10 -8.18 8.89
C THR A 179 -3.59 -8.23 9.21
N GLY A 180 -3.98 -7.90 10.44
CA GLY A 180 -5.35 -8.07 10.92
C GLY A 180 -5.72 -9.53 11.20
N GLU A 181 -4.80 -10.47 10.99
CA GLU A 181 -5.04 -11.89 11.29
C GLU A 181 -5.46 -12.05 12.74
N THR A 182 -6.55 -12.77 12.95
CA THR A 182 -7.14 -13.04 14.24
C THR A 182 -6.83 -14.45 14.72
N ARG A 183 -6.61 -14.59 16.03
CA ARG A 183 -6.33 -15.86 16.70
C ARG A 183 -7.24 -15.99 17.92
N CYS A 184 -7.82 -17.18 18.07
CA CYS A 184 -8.47 -17.56 19.33
C CYS A 184 -7.42 -17.73 20.44
N ALA A 185 -7.87 -17.70 21.70
CA ALA A 185 -6.99 -17.84 22.88
C ALA A 185 -6.07 -19.07 22.80
N GLY A 186 -6.60 -20.22 22.37
CA GLY A 186 -5.82 -21.45 22.24
C GLY A 186 -4.71 -21.36 21.20
N CYS A 187 -4.99 -20.75 20.04
CA CYS A 187 -3.98 -20.55 19.00
C CYS A 187 -2.93 -19.50 19.40
N ALA A 188 -3.34 -18.44 20.10
CA ALA A 188 -2.42 -17.42 20.61
C ALA A 188 -1.42 -18.00 21.62
N GLN A 189 -1.88 -18.87 22.53
CA GLN A 189 -1.01 -19.57 23.49
C GLN A 189 0.04 -20.46 22.82
N GLN A 190 -0.36 -21.24 21.81
CA GLN A 190 0.51 -22.19 21.12
C GLN A 190 1.61 -21.55 20.28
N THR A 191 1.47 -20.26 19.97
CA THR A 191 2.38 -19.52 19.09
C THR A 191 3.14 -18.42 19.83
N GLU A 192 3.14 -18.47 21.17
CA GLU A 192 3.82 -17.49 22.04
C GLU A 192 3.40 -16.02 21.77
N ILE A 193 2.25 -15.81 21.13
CA ILE A 193 1.64 -14.49 20.88
C ILE A 193 1.30 -13.78 22.20
N LEU A 194 1.22 -14.54 23.31
CA LEU A 194 0.89 -14.03 24.63
C LEU A 194 2.03 -13.29 25.35
N ASP A 195 3.23 -13.16 24.80
CA ASP A 195 4.32 -12.50 25.52
C ASP A 195 4.09 -10.96 25.54
N PRO A 196 3.75 -10.35 26.70
CA PRO A 196 3.33 -8.96 26.77
C PRO A 196 4.48 -7.95 26.59
N LYS A 197 5.68 -8.40 26.14
CA LYS A 197 6.85 -7.55 25.89
C LYS A 197 7.12 -7.22 24.43
N ALA A 198 6.24 -7.58 23.48
CA ALA A 198 6.44 -7.30 22.05
C ALA A 198 5.73 -6.04 21.51
N SER A 199 4.98 -5.29 22.30
CA SER A 199 4.36 -4.02 21.86
C SER A 199 4.47 -2.94 22.94
N ALA A 200 5.45 -2.06 22.76
CA ALA A 200 5.70 -0.91 23.64
C ALA A 200 4.55 0.12 23.59
N GLY A 201 4.26 0.73 24.74
CA GLY A 201 3.82 2.12 24.81
C GLY A 201 2.38 2.42 24.36
N LEU A 202 1.40 1.97 25.15
CA LEU A 202 0.17 2.72 25.34
C LEU A 202 -0.07 2.88 26.83
N GLU A 203 0.43 3.96 27.42
CA GLU A 203 -0.28 4.58 28.55
C GLU A 203 -1.44 5.36 27.93
N ALA A 204 -2.66 4.94 28.26
CA ALA A 204 -3.88 5.66 27.92
C ALA A 204 -3.96 6.97 28.74
N PRO A 205 -4.64 8.02 28.23
CA PRO A 205 -4.93 9.22 29.02
C PRO A 205 -5.84 8.94 30.22
#